data_AF-A0A640VLT7-F1
#
_entry.id   AF-A0A640VLT7-F1
#
_cell.length_a   1.000
_cell.length_b   1.000
_cell.length_c   1.000
_cell.angle_alpha   90.00
_cell.angle_beta   90.00
_cell.angle_gamma   90.00
#
_symmetry.space_group_name_H-M   'P 1'
#
loop_
_entity.id
_entity.type
_entity.pdbx_description
1 polymer ?
#
loop_
_entity_poly.entity_id
_entity_poly.type
_entity_poly.pdbx_seq_one_letter_code
_entity_poly.pdbx_strand_id
1 'polypeptide(L)' 'MDFTYLIVILALITMLAVIVFALVSKAKVEQRMDDPDSTKSTLASDKRSDGQPADV' A
#
# COMPACT_ATOMS: atom_id res chain seq x y z
N MET A 1 -36.01 11.25 -3.08
CA MET A 1 -34.68 10.66 -3.33
C MET A 1 -34.91 9.29 -3.93
N ASP A 2 -34.43 9.06 -5.15
CA ASP A 2 -34.57 7.78 -5.86
C ASP A 2 -33.41 6.85 -5.51
N PHE A 3 -33.59 5.53 -5.59
CA PHE A 3 -32.55 4.53 -5.25
C PHE A 3 -31.27 4.74 -6.06
N THR A 4 -31.41 5.22 -7.29
CA THR A 4 -30.30 5.63 -8.17
C THR A 4 -29.36 6.63 -7.49
N TYR A 5 -29.90 7.64 -6.80
CA TYR A 5 -29.08 8.64 -6.10
C TYR A 5 -28.29 8.02 -4.95
N LEU A 6 -28.91 7.13 -4.18
CA LEU A 6 -28.25 6.44 -3.07
C LEU A 6 -27.09 5.57 -3.58
N ILE A 7 -27.28 4.84 -4.67
CA ILE A 7 -26.25 4.00 -5.28
C ILE A 7 -25.07 4.86 -5.76
N VAL A 8 -25.33 5.97 -6.44
CA VAL A 8 -24.27 6.86 -6.93
C VAL A 8 -23.47 7.45 -5.78
N ILE A 9 -24.13 7.92 -4.72
CA ILE A 9 -23.45 8.48 -3.54
C ILE A 9 -22.57 7.42 -2.88
N LEU A 10 -23.07 6.21 -2.70
CA LEU A 10 -22.28 5.11 -2.13
C LEU A 10 -21.06 4.79 -3.00
N ALA A 11 -21.23 4.70 -4.32
CA ALA A 11 -20.13 4.44 -5.24
C ALA A 11 -19.04 5.51 -5.14
N LEU A 12 -19.42 6.79 -5.07
CA LEU A 12 -18.47 7.90 -4.91
C LEU A 12 -17.73 7.85 -3.57
N ILE A 13 -18.42 7.53 -2.47
CA ILE A 13 -17.80 7.38 -1.15
C ILE A 13 -16.84 6.20 -1.14
N THR A 14 -17.23 5.06 -1.71
CA THR A 14 -16.37 3.88 -1.82
C THR A 14 -15.13 4.19 -2.66
N MET A 15 -15.29 4.86 -3.79
CA MET A 15 -14.16 5.28 -4.63
C MET A 15 -13.23 6.23 -3.86
N LEU A 16 -13.77 7.21 -3.14
CA LEU A 16 -12.99 8.13 -2.31
C LEU A 16 -12.19 7.37 -1.24
N ALA A 17 -12.83 6.41 -0.55
CA ALA A 17 -12.17 5.59 0.45
C ALA A 17 -10.99 4.80 -0.12
N VAL A 18 -11.14 4.22 -1.32
CA VAL A 18 -10.07 3.51 -2.02
C VAL A 18 -8.92 4.45 -2.40
N ILE A 19 -9.22 5.66 -2.88
CA ILE A 19 -8.20 6.67 -3.21
C ILE A 19 -7.39 7.05 -1.96
N VAL A 20 -8.07 7.36 -0.85
CA VAL A 20 -7.40 7.70 0.42
C VAL A 20 -6.53 6.53 0.91
N PHE A 21 -7.04 5.30 0.85
CA PHE A 21 -6.28 4.10 1.20
C PHE A 21 -5.03 3.94 0.32
N ALA A 22 -5.13 4.18 -0.98
CA ALA A 22 -4.00 4.13 -1.91
C ALA A 22 -2.94 5.19 -1.58
N LEU A 23 -3.36 6.42 -1.23
CA LEU A 23 -2.44 7.48 -0.84
C LEU A 23 -1.71 7.18 0.47
N VAL A 24 -2.43 6.70 1.49
CA VAL A 24 -1.84 6.33 2.80
C VAL A 24 -0.88 5.15 2.65
N SER A 25 -1.26 4.13 1.88
CA SER A 25 -0.38 2.98 1.64
C SER A 25 0.88 3.36 0.89
N LYS A 26 0.78 4.24 -0.12
CA LYS A 26 1.95 4.81 -0.82
C LYS A 26 2.86 5.58 0.14
N ALA A 27 2.30 6.49 0.94
CA ALA A 27 3.09 7.26 1.91
C ALA A 27 3.82 6.34 2.92
N LYS A 28 3.17 5.26 3.36
CA LYS A 28 3.79 4.25 4.24
C LYS A 28 4.93 3.49 3.56
N VAL A 29 4.81 3.19 2.27
CA VAL A 29 5.88 2.55 1.48
C VAL A 29 7.06 3.49 1.29
N GLU A 30 6.81 4.75 0.96
CA GLU A 30 7.88 5.77 0.82
C GLU A 30 8.64 5.96 2.12
N GLN A 31 7.94 6.07 3.26
CA GLN A 31 8.58 6.13 4.58
C GLN A 31 9.47 4.93 4.87
N ARG A 32 9.07 3.72 4.45
CA ARG A 32 9.90 2.51 4.60
C ARG A 32 11.10 2.50 3.65
N MET A 33 10.96 3.10 2.47
CA MET A 33 12.04 3.17 1.49
C MET A 33 13.15 4.13 1.95
N ASP A 34 12.77 5.22 2.62
CA ASP A 34 13.70 6.23 3.14
C ASP A 34 14.24 5.88 4.55
N ASP A 35 13.71 4.84 5.19
CA ASP A 35 14.16 4.36 6.51
C ASP A 35 15.48 3.56 6.37
N PRO A 36 16.61 4.08 6.91
CA PRO A 36 17.91 3.44 6.81
C PRO A 36 18.02 2.14 7.62
N ASP A 37 17.15 1.92 8.61
CA ASP A 37 17.11 0.72 9.45
C ASP A 37 16.09 -0.32 8.94
N SER A 38 15.44 -0.07 7.80
CA SER A 38 14.48 -1.02 7.24
C SER A 38 15.16 -2.30 6.75
N THR A 39 14.64 -3.47 7.15
CA THR A 39 15.08 -4.77 6.65
C THR A 39 14.81 -4.84 5.13
N LYS A 40 15.86 -4.69 4.33
CA LYS A 40 15.77 -4.72 2.87
C LYS A 40 15.19 -6.05 2.40
N SER A 41 14.27 -5.99 1.44
CA SER A 41 13.73 -7.18 0.79
C SER A 41 14.86 -7.96 0.10
N THR A 42 14.86 -9.28 0.26
CA THR A 42 15.77 -10.22 -0.42
C THR A 42 15.67 -10.17 -1.94
N LEU A 43 14.59 -9.59 -2.48
CA LEU A 43 14.38 -9.36 -3.92
C LEU A 43 14.93 -7.99 -4.39
N ALA A 44 15.02 -7.00 -3.49
CA ALA A 44 15.43 -5.63 -3.82
C ALA A 44 16.94 -5.40 -3.72
N SER A 45 17.65 -6.26 -3.01
CA SER A 45 19.10 -6.31 -3.04
C SER A 45 19.50 -7.53 -3.84
N ASP A 46 20.10 -7.35 -5.02
CA ASP A 46 20.91 -8.38 -5.68
C ASP A 46 22.08 -8.73 -4.74
N LYS A 47 21.81 -9.50 -3.70
CA LYS A 47 22.79 -10.03 -2.76
C LYS A 47 22.78 -11.54 -2.86
N ARG A 48 23.97 -12.12 -2.77
CA ARG A 48 24.18 -13.58 -2.84
C ARG A 48 23.29 -14.29 -1.82
N SER A 49 22.83 -15.49 -2.20
CA SER A 49 21.85 -16.34 -1.52
C SER A 49 22.35 -16.97 -0.20
N ASP A 50 23.11 -16.25 0.62
CA ASP A 50 23.73 -16.75 1.86
C ASP A 50 23.14 -16.15 3.15
N GLY A 51 22.18 -15.23 3.05
CA GLY A 51 21.43 -14.70 4.20
C GLY A 51 20.14 -15.47 4.48
N GLN A 52 19.84 -15.69 5.77
CA GLN A 52 18.59 -16.31 6.22
C GLN A 52 17.39 -15.54 5.63
N PRO A 53 16.46 -16.22 4.91
CA PRO A 53 15.32 -15.55 4.29
C PRO A 53 14.44 -14.91 5.37
N ALA A 54 13.91 -13.72 5.07
CA ALA A 54 12.78 -13.18 5.82
C ALA A 54 11.60 -14.13 5.59
N ASP A 55 11.16 -14.78 6.66
CA ASP A 55 10.05 -15.75 6.64
C ASP A 55 8.79 -15.03 6.14
N VAL A 56 8.20 -15.58 5.07
CA VAL A 56 7.01 -15.07 4.39
C VAL A 56 5.73 -15.58 5.05
#